data_AF-A0A7Z9S089-F1
#
_entry.id   AF-A0A7Z9S089-F1
#
_cell.length_a   1.000
_cell.length_b   1.000
_cell.length_c   1.000
_cell.angle_alpha   90.00
_cell.angle_beta   90.00
_cell.angle_gamma   90.00
#
_symmetry.space_group_name_H-M   'P 1'
#
loop_
_entity.id
_entity.type
_entity.pdbx_description
1 polymer ?
#
loop_
_entity_poly.entity_id
_entity_poly.type
_entity_poly.pdbx_seq_one_letter_code
_entity_poly.pdbx_strand_id
1 'polypeptide(L)'
;AALPFFSPEFLATVITVVIISFAATTMDSATRIQRYVVEELARANGMTALAHRQVATAIAVISAAALAILAGQGGTGGLVLWPIFGVTNQLLASLTLVVLTTWQARRGRPILPTLLPLIFLTITVGWAAISQMQGLLGAEVIQWPQVIVLGFGMLLQLWMVTEGLLCIRQSRSGASDDGIDALGVVRA
;
A
#
# COMPACT_ATOMS: atom_id res chain seq x y z
N ALA A 1 -5.03 28.17 17.11
CA ALA A 1 -6.11 28.43 18.09
C ALA A 1 -6.52 27.09 18.69
N ALA A 2 -6.38 26.92 20.01
CA ALA A 2 -6.83 25.71 20.69
C ALA A 2 -8.36 25.63 20.63
N LEU A 3 -8.91 24.47 20.27
CA LEU A 3 -10.36 24.24 20.31
C LEU A 3 -10.84 24.43 21.76
N PRO A 4 -11.92 25.19 22.00
CA PRO A 4 -12.33 25.56 23.36
C PRO A 4 -12.80 24.36 24.23
N PHE A 5 -12.96 23.17 23.63
CA PHE A 5 -13.48 21.97 24.30
C PHE A 5 -12.43 20.88 24.56
N PHE A 6 -11.28 20.90 23.88
CA PHE A 6 -10.28 19.82 23.99
C PHE A 6 -8.94 20.38 24.46
N SER A 7 -8.39 19.82 25.54
CA SER A 7 -7.02 20.12 25.94
C SER A 7 -6.04 19.62 24.86
N PRO A 8 -4.92 20.34 24.61
CA PRO A 8 -3.90 19.88 23.68
C PRO A 8 -3.37 18.48 24.02
N GLU A 9 -3.29 18.14 25.31
CA GLU A 9 -2.89 16.83 25.81
C GLU A 9 -3.87 15.72 25.43
N PHE A 10 -5.18 16.00 25.54
CA PHE A 10 -6.21 15.07 25.09
C PHE A 10 -6.09 14.81 23.58
N LEU A 11 -5.93 15.87 22.78
CA LEU A 11 -5.78 15.73 21.32
C LEU A 11 -4.52 14.93 20.95
N ALA A 12 -3.39 15.20 21.61
CA ALA A 12 -2.15 14.45 21.40
C ALA A 12 -2.32 12.96 21.73
N THR A 13 -3.03 12.65 22.83
CA THR A 13 -3.33 11.27 23.23
C THR A 13 -4.19 10.58 22.18
N VAL A 14 -5.26 11.22 21.71
CA VAL A 14 -6.14 10.66 20.67
C VAL A 14 -5.36 10.40 19.37
N ILE A 15 -4.55 11.36 18.90
CA ILE A 15 -3.72 11.18 17.70
C ILE A 15 -2.74 10.02 17.88
N THR A 16 -2.10 9.93 19.04
CA THR A 16 -1.15 8.84 19.35
C THR A 16 -1.83 7.48 19.33
N VAL A 17 -3.00 7.36 19.96
CA VAL A 17 -3.78 6.11 19.97
C VAL A 17 -4.20 5.73 18.55
N VAL A 18 -4.63 6.68 17.72
CA VAL A 18 -5.00 6.44 16.32
C VAL A 18 -3.80 5.93 15.52
N ILE A 19 -2.64 6.59 15.63
CA ILE A 19 -1.42 6.22 14.92
C ILE A 19 -0.96 4.81 15.33
N ILE A 20 -0.91 4.53 16.63
CA ILE A 20 -0.47 3.22 17.16
C ILE A 20 -1.47 2.13 16.76
N SER A 21 -2.78 2.38 16.85
CA SER A 21 -3.81 1.39 16.48
C SER A 21 -3.80 1.08 14.99
N PHE A 22 -3.59 2.09 14.14
CA PHE A 22 -3.45 1.92 12.70
C PHE A 22 -2.21 1.09 12.35
N ALA A 23 -1.06 1.43 12.98
CA ALA A 23 0.18 0.68 12.79
C ALA A 23 0.02 -0.77 13.26
N ALA A 24 -0.59 -1.01 14.42
CA ALA A 24 -0.82 -2.35 14.97
C ALA A 24 -1.73 -3.20 14.07
N THR A 25 -2.83 -2.63 13.58
CA THR A 25 -3.78 -3.35 12.70
C THR A 25 -3.14 -3.73 11.37
N THR A 26 -2.37 -2.81 10.79
CA THR A 26 -1.68 -3.07 9.53
C THR A 26 -0.55 -4.08 9.72
N MET A 27 0.16 -4.01 10.85
CA MET A 27 1.20 -4.98 11.21
C MET A 27 0.63 -6.39 11.36
N ASP A 28 -0.50 -6.58 12.07
CA ASP A 28 -1.15 -7.89 12.20
C ASP A 28 -1.50 -8.49 10.82
N SER A 29 -2.11 -7.68 9.96
CA SER A 29 -2.47 -8.09 8.60
C SER A 29 -1.22 -8.43 7.76
N ALA A 30 -0.19 -7.60 7.82
CA ALA A 30 1.05 -7.79 7.06
C ALA A 30 1.80 -9.05 7.52
N THR A 31 1.95 -9.27 8.83
CA THR A 31 2.61 -10.47 9.37
C THR A 31 1.84 -11.74 9.00
N ARG A 32 0.51 -11.68 8.98
CA ARG A 32 -0.33 -12.80 8.52
C ARG A 32 -0.12 -13.09 7.02
N ILE A 33 -0.12 -12.07 6.17
CA ILE A 33 0.10 -12.22 4.73
C ILE A 33 1.51 -12.75 4.45
N GLN A 34 2.53 -12.17 5.10
CA GLN A 34 3.92 -12.60 4.94
C GLN A 34 4.09 -14.07 5.35
N ARG A 35 3.45 -14.51 6.44
CA ARG A 35 3.41 -15.92 6.81
C ARG A 35 2.80 -16.79 5.71
N TYR A 36 1.68 -16.40 5.12
CA TYR A 36 1.07 -17.16 4.02
C TYR A 36 1.99 -17.28 2.81
N VAL A 37 2.66 -16.19 2.43
CA VAL A 37 3.65 -16.19 1.34
C VAL A 37 4.80 -17.16 1.66
N VAL A 38 5.32 -17.15 2.89
CA VAL A 38 6.38 -18.08 3.32
C VAL A 38 5.89 -19.53 3.30
N GLU A 39 4.68 -19.80 3.81
CA GLU A 39 4.08 -21.14 3.80
C GLU A 39 3.88 -21.67 2.37
N GLU A 40 3.39 -20.82 1.46
CA GLU A 40 3.15 -21.18 0.06
C GLU A 40 4.46 -21.44 -0.69
N LEU A 41 5.47 -20.56 -0.51
CA LEU A 41 6.78 -20.73 -1.12
C LEU A 41 7.49 -21.98 -0.58
N ALA A 42 7.40 -22.24 0.72
CA ALA A 42 7.98 -23.43 1.34
C ALA A 42 7.34 -24.73 0.81
N ARG A 43 6.01 -24.75 0.65
CA ARG A 43 5.29 -25.90 0.07
C ARG A 43 5.65 -26.11 -1.40
N ALA A 44 5.72 -25.03 -2.18
CA ALA A 44 6.08 -25.09 -3.60
C ALA A 44 7.51 -25.65 -3.82
N ASN A 45 8.42 -25.41 -2.88
CA ASN A 45 9.80 -25.90 -2.94
C ASN A 45 10.04 -27.20 -2.15
N GLY A 46 8.99 -27.86 -1.64
CA GLY A 46 9.12 -29.12 -0.88
C GLY A 46 9.74 -28.99 0.51
N MET A 47 9.88 -27.77 1.05
CA MET A 47 10.49 -27.49 2.36
C MET A 47 9.45 -27.57 3.49
N THR A 48 9.04 -28.80 3.86
CA THR A 48 7.96 -29.05 4.83
C THR A 48 8.19 -28.41 6.22
N ALA A 49 9.45 -28.29 6.66
CA ALA A 49 9.81 -27.66 7.93
C ALA A 49 9.48 -26.15 7.96
N LEU A 50 9.69 -25.44 6.85
CA LEU A 50 9.40 -24.00 6.74
C LEU A 50 7.91 -23.72 6.51
N ALA A 51 7.16 -24.71 6.04
CA ALA A 51 5.71 -24.63 5.86
C ALA A 51 4.92 -24.75 7.17
N HIS A 52 5.59 -25.03 8.31
CA HIS A 52 4.94 -25.05 9.61
C HIS A 52 4.55 -23.64 10.06
N ARG A 53 3.31 -23.50 10.53
CA ARG A 53 2.74 -22.22 10.97
C ARG A 53 3.63 -21.45 11.94
N GLN A 54 4.18 -22.10 12.98
CA GLN A 54 5.02 -21.40 13.96
C GLN A 54 6.33 -20.91 13.34
N VAL A 55 6.95 -21.72 12.48
CA VAL A 55 8.22 -21.40 11.82
C VAL A 55 8.03 -20.26 10.82
N ALA A 56 7.00 -20.32 9.98
CA ALA A 56 6.67 -19.26 9.04
C ALA A 56 6.29 -17.95 9.74
N THR A 57 5.58 -18.03 10.88
CA THR A 57 5.30 -16.84 11.71
C THR A 57 6.58 -16.26 12.30
N ALA A 58 7.47 -17.10 12.83
CA ALA A 58 8.75 -16.65 13.37
C ALA A 58 9.60 -15.96 12.30
N ILE A 59 9.65 -16.50 11.09
CA ILE A 59 10.35 -15.89 9.95
C ILE A 59 9.74 -14.52 9.61
N ALA A 60 8.41 -14.41 9.54
CA ALA A 60 7.75 -13.14 9.26
C ALA A 60 8.06 -12.09 10.34
N VAL A 61 7.93 -12.44 11.62
CA VAL A 61 8.19 -11.51 12.74
C VAL A 61 9.67 -11.15 12.84
N ILE A 62 10.58 -12.12 12.77
CA ILE A 62 12.02 -11.89 12.91
C ILE A 62 12.55 -11.07 11.74
N SER A 63 12.13 -11.34 10.51
CA SER A 63 12.56 -10.54 9.35
C SER A 63 12.07 -9.09 9.44
N ALA A 64 10.82 -8.86 9.88
CA ALA A 64 10.29 -7.52 10.11
C ALA A 64 11.04 -6.80 11.25
N ALA A 65 11.30 -7.49 12.36
CA ALA A 65 12.07 -6.95 13.49
C ALA A 65 13.52 -6.63 13.09
N ALA A 66 14.17 -7.52 12.33
CA ALA A 66 15.51 -7.30 11.82
C ALA A 66 15.56 -6.08 10.90
N LEU A 67 14.60 -5.93 9.98
CA LEU A 67 14.49 -4.73 9.14
C LEU A 67 14.30 -3.47 9.98
N ALA A 68 13.44 -3.49 11.00
CA ALA A 68 13.21 -2.33 11.87
C ALA A 68 14.45 -1.94 12.69
N ILE A 69 15.23 -2.90 13.19
CA ILE A 69 16.45 -2.65 13.95
C ILE A 69 17.59 -2.18 13.05
N LEU A 70 17.72 -2.77 11.85
CA LEU A 70 18.81 -2.47 10.92
C LEU A 70 18.57 -1.19 10.10
N ALA A 71 17.32 -0.75 9.95
CA ALA A 71 16.98 0.43 9.14
C ALA A 71 17.49 1.76 9.73
N GLY A 72 17.80 1.84 11.03
CA GLY A 72 18.25 3.09 11.65
C GLY A 72 19.03 2.87 12.94
N GLN A 73 20.08 3.67 13.15
CA GLN A 73 20.89 3.63 14.37
C GLN A 73 20.12 4.19 15.57
N GLY A 74 20.34 3.65 16.76
CA GLY A 74 19.76 4.17 18.00
C GLY A 74 18.22 4.06 18.11
N GLY A 75 17.60 3.09 17.41
CA GLY A 75 16.14 2.90 17.47
C GLY A 75 15.35 3.82 16.53
N THR A 76 16.02 4.55 15.63
CA THR A 76 15.39 5.43 14.64
C THR A 76 14.84 4.71 13.40
N GLY A 77 14.94 3.37 13.33
CA GLY A 77 14.48 2.61 12.17
C GLY A 77 13.00 2.82 11.84
N GLY A 78 12.16 3.06 12.84
CA GLY A 78 10.75 3.43 12.61
C GLY A 78 10.58 4.73 11.82
N LEU A 79 11.43 5.73 12.05
CA LEU A 79 11.41 7.01 11.32
C LEU A 79 11.85 6.84 9.86
N VAL A 80 12.73 5.87 9.59
CA VAL A 80 13.18 5.52 8.25
C VAL A 80 12.11 4.72 7.49
N LEU A 81 11.42 3.80 8.17
CA LEU A 81 10.39 2.94 7.56
C LEU A 81 9.05 3.64 7.37
N TRP A 82 8.73 4.66 8.16
CA TRP A 82 7.44 5.34 8.11
C TRP A 82 7.11 5.97 6.74
N PRO A 83 8.02 6.69 6.06
CA PRO A 83 7.76 7.18 4.71
C PRO A 83 7.53 6.06 3.70
N ILE A 84 8.27 4.94 3.82
CA ILE A 84 8.14 3.77 2.94
C ILE A 84 6.74 3.18 3.08
N PHE A 85 6.30 2.99 4.33
CA PHE A 85 4.96 2.51 4.65
C PHE A 85 3.87 3.41 4.06
N GLY A 86 4.03 4.73 4.16
CA GLY A 86 3.11 5.69 3.56
C GLY A 86 2.98 5.53 2.04
N VAL A 87 4.12 5.44 1.34
CA VAL A 87 4.16 5.23 -0.12
C VAL A 87 3.53 3.90 -0.51
N THR A 88 3.88 2.80 0.15
CA THR A 88 3.31 1.47 -0.15
C THR A 88 1.80 1.42 0.08
N ASN A 89 1.29 2.05 1.14
CA ASN A 89 -0.16 2.12 1.39
C ASN A 89 -0.90 2.90 0.31
N GLN A 90 -0.32 3.99 -0.17
CA GLN A 90 -0.89 4.78 -1.24
C GLN A 90 -0.93 4.00 -2.56
N LEU A 91 0.13 3.25 -2.87
CA LEU A 91 0.17 2.38 -4.04
C LEU A 91 -0.88 1.25 -3.97
N LEU A 92 -1.05 0.63 -2.80
CA LEU A 92 -2.08 -0.39 -2.59
C LEU A 92 -3.50 0.17 -2.76
N ALA A 93 -3.73 1.39 -2.26
CA ALA A 93 -5.00 2.10 -2.45
C ALA A 93 -5.25 2.42 -3.94
N SER A 94 -4.23 2.93 -4.65
CA SER A 94 -4.29 3.16 -6.11
C SER A 94 -4.64 1.88 -6.86
N LEU A 95 -3.93 0.77 -6.58
CA LEU A 95 -4.18 -0.53 -7.21
C LEU A 95 -5.60 -1.03 -6.96
N THR A 96 -6.06 -0.95 -5.71
CA THR A 96 -7.43 -1.36 -5.34
C THR A 96 -8.46 -0.55 -6.13
N LEU A 97 -8.30 0.76 -6.22
CA LEU A 97 -9.23 1.63 -6.95
C LEU A 97 -9.18 1.41 -8.46
N VAL A 98 -8.01 1.12 -9.04
CA VAL A 98 -7.90 0.71 -10.46
C VAL A 98 -8.65 -0.59 -10.70
N VAL A 99 -8.45 -1.61 -9.86
CA VAL A 99 -9.16 -2.91 -9.97
C VAL A 99 -10.67 -2.71 -9.82
N LEU A 100 -11.13 -1.92 -8.84
CA LEU A 100 -12.57 -1.67 -8.66
C LEU A 100 -13.17 -0.89 -9.83
N THR A 101 -12.48 0.14 -10.32
CA THR A 101 -12.95 0.96 -11.45
C THR A 101 -13.06 0.13 -12.73
N THR A 102 -12.07 -0.74 -12.98
CA THR A 102 -12.06 -1.63 -14.16
C THR A 102 -13.10 -2.74 -14.04
N TRP A 103 -13.28 -3.30 -12.84
CA TRP A 103 -14.34 -4.27 -12.57
C TRP A 103 -15.74 -3.67 -12.77
N GLN A 104 -15.99 -2.44 -12.30
CA GLN A 104 -17.25 -1.73 -12.54
C GLN A 104 -17.46 -1.43 -14.03
N ALA A 105 -16.40 -1.00 -14.73
CA ALA A 105 -16.43 -0.71 -16.16
C ALA A 105 -16.84 -1.94 -16.99
N ARG A 106 -16.22 -3.10 -16.71
CA ARG A 106 -16.55 -4.37 -17.38
C ARG A 106 -17.98 -4.84 -17.13
N ARG A 107 -18.57 -4.47 -15.99
CA ARG A 107 -19.96 -4.80 -15.64
C ARG A 107 -20.99 -3.78 -16.12
N GLY A 108 -20.58 -2.76 -16.86
CA GLY A 108 -21.45 -1.66 -17.28
C GLY A 108 -22.06 -0.87 -16.11
N ARG A 109 -21.44 -0.94 -14.92
CA ARG A 109 -21.88 -0.21 -13.72
C ARG A 109 -21.28 1.21 -13.74
N PRO A 110 -21.90 2.20 -13.08
CA PRO A 110 -21.35 3.55 -13.02
C PRO A 110 -19.97 3.52 -12.36
N ILE A 111 -18.94 3.93 -13.10
CA ILE A 111 -17.53 3.92 -12.64
C ILE A 111 -17.14 5.16 -11.82
N LEU A 112 -17.98 6.20 -11.82
CA LEU A 112 -17.68 7.46 -11.12
C LEU A 112 -17.38 7.28 -9.62
N PRO A 113 -18.10 6.43 -8.85
CA PRO A 113 -17.86 6.28 -7.42
C PRO A 113 -16.45 5.79 -7.07
N THR A 114 -15.78 5.05 -7.95
CA THR A 114 -14.40 4.58 -7.72
C THR A 114 -13.38 5.42 -8.48
N LEU A 115 -13.74 5.93 -9.66
CA LEU A 115 -12.88 6.77 -10.49
C LEU A 115 -12.60 8.12 -9.83
N LEU A 116 -13.58 8.75 -9.17
CA LEU A 116 -13.39 10.04 -8.53
C LEU A 116 -12.38 9.95 -7.36
N PRO A 117 -12.51 9.00 -6.40
CA PRO A 117 -11.46 8.74 -5.42
C PRO A 117 -10.10 8.40 -6.04
N LEU A 118 -10.06 7.65 -7.13
CA LEU A 118 -8.81 7.29 -7.81
C LEU A 118 -8.08 8.52 -8.34
N ILE A 119 -8.79 9.43 -9.02
CA ILE A 119 -8.21 10.66 -9.55
C ILE A 119 -7.71 11.54 -8.40
N PHE A 120 -8.54 11.75 -7.37
CA PHE A 120 -8.17 12.54 -6.21
C PHE A 120 -6.92 11.97 -5.51
N LEU A 121 -6.90 10.66 -5.27
CA LEU A 121 -5.77 9.99 -4.64
C LEU A 121 -4.52 10.11 -5.51
N THR A 122 -4.63 9.91 -6.81
CA THR A 122 -3.49 10.02 -7.74
C THR A 122 -2.85 11.40 -7.72
N ILE A 123 -3.67 12.46 -7.75
CA ILE A 123 -3.20 13.84 -7.74
C ILE A 123 -2.56 14.18 -6.39
N THR A 124 -3.23 13.85 -5.28
CA THR A 124 -2.74 14.18 -3.93
C THR A 124 -1.44 13.43 -3.60
N VAL A 125 -1.37 12.15 -3.92
CA VAL A 125 -0.16 11.32 -3.73
C VAL A 125 0.97 11.80 -4.64
N GLY A 126 0.68 12.06 -5.92
CA GLY A 126 1.68 12.57 -6.87
C GLY A 126 2.26 13.90 -6.42
N TRP A 127 1.41 14.83 -5.97
CA TRP A 127 1.84 16.11 -5.42
C TRP A 127 2.71 15.93 -4.18
N ALA A 128 2.25 15.15 -3.19
CA ALA A 128 2.99 14.90 -1.97
C ALA A 128 4.35 14.25 -2.23
N ALA A 129 4.41 13.29 -3.16
CA ALA A 129 5.65 12.61 -3.53
C ALA A 129 6.65 13.57 -4.19
N ILE A 130 6.21 14.45 -5.09
CA ILE A 130 7.07 15.47 -5.70
C ILE A 130 7.59 16.44 -4.65
N SER A 131 6.73 16.98 -3.78
CA SER A 131 7.14 17.88 -2.71
C SER A 131 8.14 17.22 -1.75
N GLN A 132 7.90 15.96 -1.38
CA GLN A 132 8.81 15.21 -0.52
C GLN A 132 10.16 14.94 -1.19
N MET A 133 10.15 14.58 -2.48
CA MET A 133 11.38 14.34 -3.26
C MET A 133 12.23 15.60 -3.37
N GLN A 134 11.61 16.76 -3.64
CA GLN A 134 12.31 18.04 -3.66
C GLN A 134 12.95 18.37 -2.31
N GLY A 135 12.24 18.12 -1.21
CA GLY A 135 12.78 18.29 0.14
C GLY A 135 13.97 17.37 0.46
N LEU A 136 13.93 16.11 0.02
CA LEU A 136 15.02 15.15 0.24
C LEU A 136 16.26 15.45 -0.59
N LEU A 137 16.10 15.93 -1.83
CA LEU A 137 17.21 16.29 -2.71
C LEU A 137 17.83 17.65 -2.38
N GLY A 138 17.06 18.55 -1.75
CA GLY A 138 17.53 19.86 -1.29
C GLY A 138 18.15 19.87 0.12
N ALA A 139 18.19 18.73 0.81
CA ALA A 139 18.76 18.62 2.15
C ALA A 139 20.30 18.66 2.14
N GLU A 140 20.91 19.22 3.18
CA GLU A 140 22.38 19.25 3.35
C GLU A 140 23.01 17.83 3.34
N VAL A 141 22.26 16.83 3.83
CA VAL A 141 22.62 15.41 3.79
C VAL A 141 21.49 14.64 3.11
N ILE A 142 21.76 14.08 1.94
CA ILE A 142 20.79 13.32 1.17
C ILE A 142 20.58 11.93 1.79
N GLN A 143 19.34 11.64 2.17
CA GLN A 143 18.94 10.33 2.68
C GLN A 143 18.65 9.37 1.51
N TRP A 144 19.71 8.83 0.91
CA TRP A 144 19.62 7.94 -0.26
C TRP A 144 18.59 6.80 -0.14
N PRO A 145 18.43 6.09 1.00
CA PRO A 145 17.42 5.05 1.13
C PRO A 145 15.99 5.56 0.89
N GLN A 146 15.66 6.74 1.43
CA GLN A 146 14.34 7.36 1.25
C GLN A 146 14.13 7.87 -0.16
N VAL A 147 15.17 8.45 -0.78
CA VAL A 147 15.14 8.90 -2.18
C VAL A 147 14.88 7.72 -3.11
N ILE A 148 15.59 6.60 -2.94
CA ILE A 148 15.43 5.41 -3.78
C ILE A 148 14.02 4.84 -3.65
N VAL A 149 13.53 4.68 -2.42
CA VAL A 149 12.20 4.10 -2.19
C VAL A 149 11.10 5.02 -2.70
N LEU A 150 11.18 6.33 -2.42
CA LEU A 150 10.20 7.29 -2.92
C LEU A 150 10.22 7.37 -4.45
N GLY A 151 11.41 7.37 -5.05
CA GLY A 151 11.57 7.35 -6.51
C GLY A 151 10.97 6.10 -7.14
N PHE A 152 11.23 4.93 -6.56
CA PHE A 152 10.60 3.68 -7.00
C PHE A 152 9.08 3.73 -6.85
N GLY A 153 8.58 4.27 -5.74
CA GLY A 153 7.14 4.47 -5.54
C GLY A 153 6.51 5.40 -6.57
N MET A 154 7.19 6.49 -6.94
CA MET A 154 6.73 7.39 -8.01
C MET A 154 6.69 6.69 -9.37
N LEU A 155 7.68 5.84 -9.69
CA LEU A 155 7.67 5.03 -10.92
C LEU A 155 6.48 4.06 -10.93
N LEU A 156 6.23 3.36 -9.82
CA LEU A 156 5.07 2.48 -9.70
C LEU A 156 3.75 3.25 -9.79
N GLN A 157 3.66 4.44 -9.20
CA GLN A 157 2.47 5.28 -9.31
C GLN A 157 2.20 5.67 -10.77
N LEU A 158 3.24 6.04 -11.54
CA LEU A 158 3.11 6.32 -12.97
C LEU A 158 2.64 5.09 -13.75
N TRP A 159 3.23 3.92 -13.48
CA TRP A 159 2.79 2.66 -14.06
C TRP A 159 1.30 2.44 -13.79
N MET A 160 0.87 2.56 -12.53
CA MET A 160 -0.52 2.32 -12.13
C MET A 160 -1.52 3.24 -12.85
N VAL A 161 -1.15 4.51 -13.05
CA VAL A 161 -1.95 5.45 -13.86
C VAL A 161 -2.04 4.97 -15.31
N THR A 162 -0.92 4.52 -15.89
CA THR A 162 -0.94 4.00 -17.27
C THR A 162 -1.82 2.75 -17.41
N GLU A 163 -1.73 1.78 -16.49
CA GLU A 163 -2.56 0.58 -16.50
C GLU A 163 -4.04 0.90 -16.31
N GLY A 164 -4.36 1.81 -15.37
CA GLY A 164 -5.72 2.26 -15.15
C GLY A 164 -6.33 2.88 -16.42
N LEU A 165 -5.57 3.73 -17.12
CA LEU A 165 -6.01 4.34 -18.38
C LEU A 165 -6.16 3.32 -19.51
N LEU A 166 -5.22 2.39 -19.64
CA LEU A 166 -5.26 1.33 -20.66
C LEU A 166 -6.48 0.43 -20.46
N CYS A 167 -6.76 0.03 -19.22
CA CYS A 167 -7.86 -0.86 -18.92
C CYS A 167 -9.24 -0.19 -19.15
N ILE A 168 -9.39 1.10 -18.81
CA ILE A 168 -10.61 1.86 -19.13
C ILE A 168 -10.80 1.99 -20.65
N ARG A 169 -9.71 2.18 -21.41
CA ARG A 169 -9.76 2.25 -22.87
C ARG A 169 -10.19 0.92 -23.51
N GLN A 170 -9.64 -0.20 -23.06
CA GLN A 170 -10.02 -1.54 -23.54
C GLN A 170 -11.49 -1.88 -23.20
N SER A 171 -11.98 -1.46 -22.04
CA SER A 171 -13.39 -1.63 -21.68
C SER A 171 -14.36 -0.84 -22.57
N ARG A 172 -13.90 0.24 -23.23
CA ARG A 172 -14.70 0.97 -24.24
C ARG A 172 -14.61 0.33 -25.63
N SER A 173 -13.56 -0.44 -25.94
CA SER A 173 -13.42 -1.12 -27.24
C SER A 173 -14.02 -2.54 -27.25
N GLY A 174 -14.19 -3.18 -26.09
CA GLY A 174 -14.83 -4.48 -25.93
C GLY A 174 -16.28 -4.37 -25.48
N ALA A 175 -17.16 -3.86 -26.34
CA ALA A 175 -18.60 -4.03 -26.18
C ALA A 175 -18.99 -5.41 -26.76
N SER A 176 -18.81 -6.48 -25.97
CA SER A 176 -19.45 -7.82 -26.08
C SER A 176 -18.49 -8.88 -25.52
N ASP A 177 -18.68 -9.28 -24.27
CA ASP A 177 -18.34 -10.64 -23.86
C ASP A 177 -19.39 -11.11 -22.85
N ASP A 178 -20.43 -11.77 -23.36
CA ASP A 178 -21.60 -12.30 -22.64
C ASP A 178 -21.26 -13.50 -21.73
N GLY A 179 -20.00 -13.71 -21.35
CA GLY A 179 -19.53 -14.92 -20.66
C GLY A 179 -19.46 -14.88 -19.13
N ILE A 180 -19.69 -13.73 -18.48
CA ILE A 180 -19.46 -13.57 -17.03
C ILE A 180 -20.76 -13.20 -16.31
N ASP A 181 -21.27 -14.15 -15.53
CA ASP A 181 -22.50 -13.98 -14.73
C ASP A 181 -22.33 -12.84 -13.70
N ALA A 182 -23.43 -12.31 -13.17
CA ALA A 182 -23.47 -11.23 -12.19
C ALA A 182 -22.68 -11.52 -10.90
N LEU A 183 -22.22 -12.76 -10.70
CA LEU A 183 -21.40 -13.22 -9.58
C LEU A 183 -19.91 -13.44 -9.92
N GLY A 184 -19.47 -13.22 -11.17
CA GLY A 184 -18.06 -13.36 -11.55
C GLY A 184 -17.60 -14.80 -11.82
N VAL A 185 -18.55 -15.72 -11.98
CA VAL A 185 -18.28 -17.09 -12.41
C VAL A 185 -18.22 -17.10 -13.93
N VAL A 186 -17.08 -17.54 -14.48
CA VAL A 186 -16.97 -17.86 -15.92
C VAL A 186 -17.88 -19.07 -16.15
N ARG A 187 -18.95 -18.88 -16.91
CA ARG A 187 -19.76 -20.03 -17.33
C ARG A 187 -18.94 -20.77 -18.39
N ALA A 188 -18.50 -21.97 -18.03
CA ALA A 188 -17.94 -22.94 -18.97
C ALA A 188 -19.02 -23.39 -19.98
#